data_AF-A0A538PSG6-F1
#
_entry.id   AF-A0A538PSG6-F1
#
_cell.length_a   1.000
_cell.length_b   1.000
_cell.length_c   1.000
_cell.angle_alpha   90.00
_cell.angle_beta   90.00
_cell.angle_gamma   90.00
#
_symmetry.space_group_name_H-M   'P 1'
#
loop_
_entity.id
_entity.type
_entity.pdbx_description
1 polymer ?
#
loop_
_entity_poly.entity_id
_entity_poly.type
_entity_poly.pdbx_seq_one_letter_code
_entity_poly.pdbx_strand_id
1 'polypeptide(L)'
;MWWRRLRYVLLLTALCAIATYPVARRSCIAKTRAAEADELLGYLVDRVAAHVAATGRVPPTAAGPTPETGCCARGETCPVDAAAWSGPGWRELAFSIDGPHRFAYQYAPDTAGLSATLRAVGDVACDGAIRTVEVRLTVAGGKLQQSWSRKQSP
;
A
#
# COMPACT_ATOMS: atom_id res chain seq x y z
N MET A 1 4.32 34.25 -44.71
CA MET A 1 3.87 32.85 -44.47
C MET A 1 4.58 32.14 -43.29
N TRP A 2 5.85 32.43 -43.01
CA TRP A 2 6.63 31.80 -41.93
C TRP A 2 6.07 31.99 -40.51
N TRP A 3 5.62 33.19 -40.16
CA TRP A 3 5.03 33.50 -38.85
C TRP A 3 3.76 32.72 -38.53
N ARG A 4 2.92 32.43 -39.54
CA ARG A 4 1.74 31.58 -39.38
C ARG A 4 2.16 30.15 -38.99
N ARG A 5 3.15 29.58 -39.68
CA ARG A 5 3.66 28.23 -39.40
C ARG A 5 4.28 28.13 -38.00
N LEU A 6 5.09 29.12 -37.61
CA LEU A 6 5.69 29.18 -36.27
C LEU A 6 4.62 29.24 -35.16
N ARG A 7 3.57 30.04 -35.38
CA ARG A 7 2.45 30.19 -34.45
C ARG A 7 1.62 28.91 -34.31
N TYR A 8 1.43 28.16 -35.40
CA TYR A 8 0.77 26.85 -35.34
C TYR A 8 1.61 25.79 -34.61
N VAL A 9 2.93 25.77 -34.83
CA VAL A 9 3.83 24.85 -34.11
C VAL A 9 3.80 25.13 -32.61
N LEU A 10 3.90 26.39 -32.19
CA LEU A 10 3.83 26.77 -30.78
C LEU A 10 2.49 26.40 -30.14
N LEU A 11 1.37 26.61 -30.85
CA LEU A 11 0.05 26.20 -30.39
C LEU A 11 -0.07 24.68 -30.24
N LEU A 12 0.44 23.91 -31.20
CA LEU A 12 0.44 22.44 -31.13
C LEU A 12 1.28 21.93 -29.95
N THR A 13 2.47 22.50 -29.72
CA THR A 13 3.32 22.11 -28.58
C THR A 13 2.66 22.46 -27.25
N ALA A 14 1.99 23.61 -27.15
CA ALA A 14 1.25 23.99 -25.95
C ALA A 14 0.06 23.04 -25.69
N LEU A 15 -0.65 22.65 -26.75
CA LEU A 15 -1.80 21.74 -26.65
C LEU A 15 -1.37 20.33 -26.20
N CYS A 16 -0.27 19.81 -26.74
CA CYS A 16 0.30 18.53 -26.31
C CYS A 16 0.76 18.56 -24.84
N ALA A 17 1.37 19.66 -24.38
CA ALA A 17 1.78 19.80 -22.99
C ALA A 17 0.57 19.85 -22.03
N ILE A 18 -0.48 20.60 -22.39
CA ILE A 18 -1.72 20.70 -21.59
C ILE A 18 -2.41 19.33 -21.50
N ALA A 19 -2.45 18.57 -22.60
CA ALA A 19 -3.08 17.26 -22.64
C ALA A 19 -2.36 16.20 -21.77
N THR A 20 -1.03 16.26 -21.69
CA THR A 20 -0.21 15.25 -20.98
C THR A 20 0.03 15.56 -19.51
N TYR A 21 -0.01 16.84 -19.12
CA TYR A 21 0.17 17.31 -17.75
C TYR A 21 -0.73 16.63 -16.69
N PRO A 22 -2.06 16.48 -16.86
CA PRO A 22 -2.90 15.89 -15.82
C PRO A 22 -2.56 14.42 -15.55
N VAL A 23 -2.17 13.66 -16.57
CA VAL A 23 -1.78 12.25 -16.45
C VAL A 23 -0.46 12.12 -15.69
N ALA A 24 0.55 12.92 -16.07
CA ALA A 24 1.84 12.92 -15.39
C ALA A 24 1.73 13.33 -13.91
N ARG A 25 0.92 14.36 -13.61
CA ARG A 25 0.66 14.80 -12.23
C ARG A 25 -0.01 13.71 -11.39
N ARG A 26 -1.04 13.02 -11.92
CA ARG A 26 -1.72 11.92 -11.22
C ARG A 26 -0.77 10.76 -10.92
N SER A 27 0.05 10.36 -11.89
CA SER A 27 1.06 9.31 -11.70
C SER A 27 2.08 9.65 -10.60
N CYS A 28 2.56 10.90 -10.58
CA CYS A 28 3.47 11.38 -9.54
C CYS A 28 2.82 11.34 -8.15
N ILE A 29 1.57 11.84 -8.03
CA ILE A 29 0.80 11.82 -6.79
C ILE A 29 0.52 10.39 -6.32
N ALA A 30 0.18 9.48 -7.23
CA ALA A 30 -0.02 8.07 -6.89
C ALA A 30 1.26 7.42 -6.34
N LYS A 31 2.43 7.77 -6.91
CA LYS A 31 3.72 7.25 -6.44
C LYS A 31 4.07 7.76 -5.04
N THR A 32 3.86 9.05 -4.76
CA THR A 32 4.13 9.61 -3.42
C THR A 32 3.16 9.06 -2.38
N ARG A 33 1.87 8.95 -2.72
CA ARG A 33 0.85 8.36 -1.85
C ARG A 33 1.06 6.85 -1.60
N ALA A 34 1.63 6.12 -2.55
CA ALA A 34 1.93 4.70 -2.39
C ALA A 34 3.03 4.41 -1.37
N ALA A 35 3.84 5.40 -0.98
CA ALA A 35 4.85 5.25 0.07
C ALA A 35 4.24 4.92 1.45
N GLU A 36 2.98 5.28 1.67
CA GLU A 36 2.21 4.93 2.87
C GLU A 36 2.18 3.40 3.10
N ALA A 37 2.02 2.62 2.03
CA ALA A 37 2.01 1.17 2.12
C ALA A 37 3.36 0.62 2.58
N ASP A 38 4.47 1.20 2.11
CA ASP A 38 5.80 0.78 2.53
C ASP A 38 6.05 1.11 4.02
N GLU A 39 5.60 2.28 4.49
CA GLU A 39 5.71 2.71 5.88
C GLU A 39 4.90 1.82 6.83
N LEU A 40 3.61 1.62 6.55
CA LEU A 40 2.73 0.84 7.41
C LEU A 40 3.02 -0.66 7.37
N LEU A 41 3.44 -1.20 6.22
CA LEU A 41 3.95 -2.57 6.16
C LEU A 41 5.28 -2.69 6.92
N GLY A 42 6.17 -1.70 6.85
CA GLY A 42 7.40 -1.67 7.64
C GLY A 42 7.13 -1.71 9.14
N TYR A 43 6.16 -0.90 9.61
CA TYR A 43 5.67 -0.96 10.98
C TYR A 43 5.17 -2.35 11.36
N LEU A 44 4.36 -3.01 10.51
CA LEU A 44 3.92 -4.40 10.73
C LEU A 44 5.08 -5.38 10.79
N VAL A 45 6.08 -5.25 9.92
CA VAL A 45 7.29 -6.09 9.95
C VAL A 45 7.97 -5.98 11.31
N ASP A 46 8.14 -4.76 11.83
CA ASP A 46 8.80 -4.54 13.12
C ASP A 46 8.04 -5.19 14.27
N ARG A 47 6.70 -5.14 14.25
CA ARG A 47 5.84 -5.83 15.23
C ARG A 47 6.00 -7.34 15.17
N VAL A 48 6.03 -7.92 13.96
CA VAL A 48 6.28 -9.36 13.77
C VAL A 48 7.70 -9.73 14.20
N ALA A 49 8.70 -8.92 13.88
CA ALA A 49 10.10 -9.14 14.25
C ALA A 49 10.27 -9.16 15.76
N ALA A 50 9.64 -8.23 16.49
CA ALA A 50 9.64 -8.20 17.94
C ALA A 50 9.01 -9.47 18.54
N HIS A 51 7.90 -9.95 17.97
CA HIS A 51 7.27 -11.19 18.41
C HIS A 51 8.16 -12.42 18.14
N VAL A 52 8.75 -12.52 16.95
CA VAL A 52 9.69 -13.60 16.57
C VAL A 52 10.92 -13.61 17.46
N ALA A 53 11.45 -12.44 17.84
CA ALA A 53 12.58 -12.36 18.77
C ALA A 53 12.25 -12.93 20.16
N ALA A 54 10.98 -12.84 20.58
CA ALA A 54 10.52 -13.36 21.87
C ALA A 54 10.12 -14.84 21.82
N THR A 55 9.47 -15.30 20.75
CA THR A 55 8.84 -16.64 20.69
C THR A 55 9.49 -17.60 19.68
N GLY A 56 10.33 -17.09 18.79
CA GLY A 56 10.92 -17.85 17.68
C GLY A 56 9.94 -18.17 16.54
N ARG A 57 8.71 -17.66 16.59
CA ARG A 57 7.65 -17.91 15.60
C ARG A 57 6.96 -16.61 15.22
N VAL A 58 6.29 -16.57 14.08
CA VAL A 58 5.40 -15.44 13.74
C VAL A 58 4.10 -15.53 14.55
N PRO A 59 3.42 -14.39 14.82
CA PRO A 59 2.09 -14.39 15.44
C PRO A 59 1.10 -15.31 14.70
N PRO A 60 0.40 -16.22 15.37
CA PRO A 60 -0.48 -17.18 14.71
C PRO A 60 -1.83 -16.59 14.26
N THR A 61 -2.25 -15.45 14.80
CA THR A 61 -3.60 -14.91 14.51
C THR A 61 -3.58 -14.07 13.25
N ALA A 62 -4.30 -14.52 12.22
CA ALA A 62 -4.50 -13.75 10.99
C ALA A 62 -5.28 -12.44 11.24
N ALA A 63 -5.06 -11.44 10.39
CA ALA A 63 -5.75 -10.16 10.46
C ALA A 63 -6.08 -9.62 9.06
N GLY A 64 -7.21 -8.92 8.93
CA GLY A 64 -7.65 -8.32 7.68
C GLY A 64 -8.13 -9.30 6.59
N PRO A 65 -8.39 -8.80 5.37
CA PRO A 65 -8.11 -7.45 4.89
C PRO A 65 -8.95 -6.38 5.60
N THR A 66 -8.32 -5.29 6.02
CA THR A 66 -8.99 -4.18 6.72
C THR A 66 -8.60 -2.84 6.09
N PRO A 67 -9.57 -2.00 5.67
CA PRO A 67 -10.99 -2.34 5.50
C PRO A 67 -11.22 -3.35 4.36
N GLU A 68 -12.32 -4.11 4.41
CA GLU A 68 -12.66 -5.09 3.37
C GLU A 68 -12.98 -4.44 2.02
N THR A 69 -13.58 -3.25 2.06
CA THR A 69 -13.89 -2.46 0.86
C THR A 69 -12.79 -1.43 0.61
N GLY A 70 -12.36 -1.30 -0.65
CA GLY A 70 -11.35 -0.32 -1.05
C GLY A 70 -11.76 1.13 -0.74
N CYS A 71 -10.75 1.98 -0.49
CA CYS A 71 -10.94 3.36 -0.03
C CYS A 71 -11.63 4.28 -1.04
N CYS A 72 -11.57 3.97 -2.35
CA CYS A 72 -12.14 4.81 -3.39
C CYS A 72 -13.67 4.93 -3.34
N ALA A 73 -14.36 3.93 -2.80
CA ALA A 73 -15.81 4.03 -2.57
C ALA A 73 -16.18 5.12 -1.54
N ARG A 74 -15.20 5.65 -0.77
CA ARG A 74 -15.40 6.56 0.35
C ARG A 74 -14.68 7.91 0.23
N GLY A 75 -14.10 8.21 -0.94
CA GLY A 75 -13.49 9.54 -1.23
C GLY A 75 -11.96 9.57 -1.13
N GLU A 76 -11.27 8.80 -1.98
CA GLU A 76 -9.81 8.65 -2.10
C GLU A 76 -9.08 8.04 -0.89
N THR A 77 -9.53 8.29 0.34
CA THR A 77 -8.97 7.73 1.57
C THR A 77 -10.04 7.03 2.39
N CYS A 78 -9.65 5.96 3.06
CA CYS A 78 -10.48 5.31 4.05
C CYS A 78 -10.58 6.19 5.31
N PRO A 79 -11.77 6.30 5.91
CA PRO A 79 -11.93 7.02 7.17
C PRO A 79 -11.18 6.31 8.28
N VAL A 80 -10.76 7.09 9.28
CA VAL A 80 -10.19 6.54 10.51
C VAL A 80 -11.28 5.79 11.26
N ASP A 81 -11.06 4.50 11.48
CA ASP A 81 -11.97 3.63 12.22
C ASP A 81 -11.15 2.71 13.12
N ALA A 82 -10.94 3.13 14.37
CA ALA A 82 -10.18 2.35 15.34
C ALA A 82 -10.85 1.00 15.67
N ALA A 83 -12.19 0.89 15.53
CA ALA A 83 -12.89 -0.36 15.79
C ALA A 83 -12.55 -1.42 14.74
N ALA A 84 -12.34 -1.03 13.48
CA ALA A 84 -11.90 -1.93 12.41
C ALA A 84 -10.52 -2.57 12.71
N TRP A 85 -9.66 -1.88 13.47
CA TRP A 85 -8.32 -2.34 13.88
C TRP A 85 -8.30 -3.06 15.24
N SER A 86 -9.46 -3.30 15.86
CA SER A 86 -9.55 -3.91 17.19
C SER A 86 -9.68 -5.45 17.18
N GLY A 87 -9.68 -6.06 15.99
CA GLY A 87 -9.74 -7.51 15.83
C GLY A 87 -8.57 -8.25 16.49
N PRO A 88 -8.71 -9.54 16.82
CA PRO A 88 -7.72 -10.28 17.61
C PRO A 88 -6.33 -10.31 16.96
N GLY A 89 -6.25 -10.48 15.64
CA GLY A 89 -4.96 -10.45 14.92
C GLY A 89 -4.30 -9.07 14.92
N TRP A 90 -5.07 -7.99 14.75
CA TRP A 90 -4.55 -6.62 14.84
C TRP A 90 -4.08 -6.27 16.25
N ARG A 91 -4.82 -6.72 17.27
CA ARG A 91 -4.43 -6.58 18.69
C ARG A 91 -3.18 -7.35 19.04
N GLU A 92 -3.03 -8.58 18.53
CA GLU A 92 -1.82 -9.38 18.75
C GLU A 92 -0.58 -8.68 18.16
N LEU A 93 -0.72 -8.08 17.00
CA LEU A 93 0.32 -7.26 16.37
C LEU A 93 0.45 -5.87 17.02
N ALA A 94 -0.46 -5.49 17.91
CA ALA A 94 -0.71 -4.13 18.39
C ALA A 94 -0.56 -3.08 17.28
N PHE A 95 -1.24 -3.34 16.16
CA PHE A 95 -1.27 -2.48 14.99
C PHE A 95 -2.58 -1.68 14.97
N SER A 96 -2.47 -0.38 14.78
CA SER A 96 -3.60 0.52 14.53
C SER A 96 -3.21 1.59 13.52
N ILE A 97 -4.21 2.15 12.84
CA ILE A 97 -4.04 3.29 11.95
C ILE A 97 -4.95 4.42 12.45
N ASP A 98 -4.34 5.47 12.96
CA ASP A 98 -5.05 6.61 13.55
C ASP A 98 -5.26 7.77 12.54
N GLY A 99 -4.79 7.60 11.30
CA GLY A 99 -4.86 8.59 10.23
C GLY A 99 -5.56 8.08 8.96
N PRO A 100 -5.92 8.99 8.03
CA PRO A 100 -6.45 8.62 6.73
C PRO A 100 -5.46 7.71 5.98
N HIS A 101 -5.95 6.61 5.45
CA HIS A 101 -5.14 5.62 4.74
C HIS A 101 -5.76 5.28 3.38
N ARG A 102 -4.97 4.68 2.48
CA ARG A 102 -5.37 4.41 1.09
C ARG A 102 -5.38 2.93 0.72
N PHE A 103 -4.86 2.09 1.60
CA PHE A 103 -4.73 0.66 1.38
C PHE A 103 -5.52 -0.12 2.42
N ALA A 104 -6.07 -1.26 2.00
CA ALA A 104 -6.47 -2.31 2.91
C ALA A 104 -5.24 -3.14 3.30
N TYR A 105 -5.08 -3.42 4.59
CA TYR A 105 -3.95 -4.18 5.11
C TYR A 105 -4.39 -5.58 5.54
N GLN A 106 -3.52 -6.55 5.34
CA GLN A 106 -3.75 -7.96 5.71
C GLN A 106 -2.48 -8.58 6.27
N TYR A 107 -2.65 -9.41 7.30
CA TYR A 107 -1.65 -10.31 7.85
C TYR A 107 -2.13 -11.76 7.73
N ALA A 108 -1.36 -12.59 7.04
CA ALA A 108 -1.66 -13.99 6.81
C ALA A 108 -0.47 -14.87 7.26
N PRO A 109 -0.48 -15.39 8.51
CA PRO A 109 0.53 -16.33 8.97
C PRO A 109 0.34 -17.71 8.34
N ASP A 110 1.44 -18.44 8.18
CA ASP A 110 1.40 -19.86 7.88
C ASP A 110 1.15 -20.68 9.15
N THR A 111 0.53 -21.84 8.97
CA THR A 111 0.19 -22.79 10.04
C THR A 111 1.39 -23.32 10.79
N ALA A 112 2.58 -23.38 10.16
CA ALA A 112 3.81 -23.80 10.85
C ALA A 112 4.40 -22.70 11.75
N GLY A 113 3.92 -21.45 11.64
CA GLY A 113 4.44 -20.31 12.40
C GLY A 113 5.87 -19.89 12.01
N LEU A 114 6.36 -20.36 10.85
CA LEU A 114 7.70 -20.04 10.34
C LEU A 114 7.67 -19.05 9.17
N SER A 115 6.49 -18.71 8.67
CA SER A 115 6.34 -17.70 7.63
C SER A 115 5.03 -16.95 7.78
N ALA A 116 5.00 -15.73 7.25
CA ALA A 116 3.79 -14.93 7.15
C ALA A 116 3.84 -14.05 5.91
N THR A 117 2.68 -13.62 5.44
CA THR A 117 2.54 -12.66 4.35
C THR A 117 1.81 -11.43 4.85
N LEU A 118 2.43 -10.27 4.72
CA LEU A 118 1.81 -8.97 4.88
C LEU A 118 1.41 -8.44 3.51
N ARG A 119 0.22 -7.84 3.39
CA ARG A 119 -0.24 -7.27 2.14
C ARG A 119 -0.94 -5.93 2.36
N ALA A 120 -0.61 -4.96 1.50
CA ALA A 120 -1.35 -3.72 1.34
C ALA A 120 -1.94 -3.68 -0.07
N VAL A 121 -3.27 -3.55 -0.18
CA VAL A 121 -4.00 -3.52 -1.47
C VAL A 121 -4.86 -2.27 -1.53
N GLY A 122 -4.74 -1.49 -2.61
CA GLY A 122 -5.55 -0.28 -2.75
C GLY A 122 -5.48 0.32 -4.14
N ASP A 123 -6.55 1.01 -4.51
CA ASP A 123 -6.53 1.96 -5.62
C ASP A 123 -6.20 3.35 -5.05
N VAL A 124 -4.99 3.82 -5.33
CA VAL A 124 -4.43 5.04 -4.72
C VAL A 124 -4.93 6.31 -5.43
N ALA A 125 -5.32 6.18 -6.69
CA ALA A 125 -5.73 7.28 -7.57
C ALA A 125 -7.23 7.24 -7.93
N CYS A 126 -7.94 6.19 -7.51
CA CYS A 126 -9.33 5.93 -7.85
C CYS A 126 -9.60 5.92 -9.35
N ASP A 127 -8.64 5.35 -10.09
CA ASP A 127 -8.68 5.24 -11.56
C ASP A 127 -8.80 3.78 -12.04
N GLY A 128 -9.03 2.84 -11.11
CA GLY A 128 -9.11 1.40 -11.37
C GLY A 128 -7.78 0.68 -11.24
N ALA A 129 -6.65 1.39 -11.17
CA ALA A 129 -5.33 0.76 -11.11
C ALA A 129 -5.01 0.25 -9.68
N ILE A 130 -5.27 -1.03 -9.44
CA ILE A 130 -5.00 -1.66 -8.15
C ILE A 130 -3.49 -1.77 -7.91
N ARG A 131 -3.05 -1.21 -6.80
CA ARG A 131 -1.70 -1.37 -6.26
C ARG A 131 -1.70 -2.48 -5.21
N THR A 132 -0.69 -3.33 -5.28
CA THR A 132 -0.45 -4.35 -4.27
C THR A 132 1.01 -4.31 -3.83
N VAL A 133 1.23 -4.10 -2.55
CA VAL A 133 2.52 -4.27 -1.90
C VAL A 133 2.43 -5.51 -1.01
N GLU A 134 3.38 -6.42 -1.16
CA GLU A 134 3.45 -7.67 -0.40
C GLU A 134 4.82 -7.78 0.26
N VAL A 135 4.84 -8.16 1.54
CA VAL A 135 6.04 -8.54 2.27
C VAL A 135 5.90 -9.99 2.70
N ARG A 136 6.79 -10.84 2.22
CA ARG A 136 6.90 -12.22 2.68
C ARG A 136 7.91 -12.27 3.80
N LEU A 137 7.49 -12.83 4.92
CA LEU A 137 8.27 -13.01 6.12
C LEU A 137 8.59 -14.49 6.29
N THR A 138 9.84 -14.80 6.61
CA THR A 138 10.29 -16.17 6.90
C THR A 138 11.22 -16.15 8.09
N VAL A 139 11.07 -17.11 8.99
CA VAL A 139 11.92 -17.25 10.17
C VAL A 139 12.99 -18.29 9.86
N ALA A 140 14.24 -17.86 9.82
CA ALA A 140 15.39 -18.73 9.56
C ALA A 140 16.48 -18.47 10.61
N GLY A 141 16.89 -19.51 11.34
CA GLY A 141 17.93 -19.40 12.38
C GLY A 141 17.57 -18.40 13.49
N GLY A 142 16.29 -18.31 13.86
CA GLY A 142 15.80 -17.36 14.87
C GLY A 142 15.77 -15.90 14.44
N LYS A 143 16.04 -15.60 13.16
CA LYS A 143 15.96 -14.25 12.58
C LYS A 143 14.83 -14.17 11.57
N LEU A 144 14.17 -13.02 11.54
CA LEU A 144 13.16 -12.70 10.53
C LEU A 144 13.87 -12.26 9.24
N GLN A 145 13.59 -12.95 8.14
CA GLN A 145 13.97 -12.57 6.78
C GLN A 145 12.74 -12.04 6.07
N GLN A 146 12.91 -10.98 5.27
CA GLN A 146 11.83 -10.32 4.56
C GLN A 146 12.12 -10.17 3.06
N SER A 147 11.08 -10.30 2.23
CA SER A 147 11.14 -10.07 0.79
C SER A 147 9.96 -9.21 0.34
N TRP A 148 10.25 -8.11 -0.35
CA TRP A 148 9.26 -7.12 -0.78
C TRP A 148 8.90 -7.28 -2.26
N SER A 149 7.61 -7.17 -2.59
CA SER A 149 7.09 -7.16 -3.95
C SER A 149 6.07 -6.03 -4.11
N ARG A 150 6.21 -5.22 -5.16
CA ARG A 150 5.27 -4.14 -5.51
C ARG A 150 4.73 -4.40 -6.91
N LYS A 151 3.41 -4.53 -7.03
CA LYS A 151 2.71 -4.79 -8.29
C LYS A 151 1.61 -3.76 -8.51
N GLN A 152 1.33 -3.52 -9.78
CA GLN A 152 0.18 -2.75 -10.24
C GLN A 152 -0.56 -3.59 -11.27
N SER A 153 -1.86 -3.77 -11.06
CA SER A 153 -2.76 -4.33 -12.07
C SER A 153 -3.62 -3.21 -12.66
N PRO A 154 -3.93 -3.26 -13.97
CA PRO A 154 -5.07 -2.54 -14.51
C PRO A 154 -6.39 -3.13 -13.99
#